data_AF-A0A5J4DZB3-F1
#
_entry.id   AF-A0A5J4DZB3-F1
#
_cell.length_a   1.000
_cell.length_b   1.000
_cell.length_c   1.000
_cell.angle_alpha   90.00
_cell.angle_beta   90.00
_cell.angle_gamma   90.00
#
_symmetry.space_group_name_H-M   'P 1'
#
loop_
_entity.id
_entity.type
_entity.pdbx_description
1 polymer ?
#
loop_
_entity_poly.entity_id
_entity_poly.type
_entity_poly.pdbx_seq_one_letter_code
_entity_poly.pdbx_strand_id
1 'polypeptide(L)'
;MDEESRKEGSRKERRAARKEGHLDTTAFLKTADKFVDLANRENRTVNANELHMAFLFAAARYNAYVGKTIFKVDEHEKYVTHMVEQYREMLRQHLADDSLEAPPQS
;
A
#
# COMPACT_ATOMS: atom_id res chain seq x y z
N MET A 1 -19.60 32.64 -1.51
CA MET A 1 -18.81 31.62 -2.24
C MET A 1 -19.72 30.45 -2.47
N ASP A 2 -20.10 30.22 -3.72
CA ASP A 2 -21.08 29.22 -4.09
C ASP A 2 -20.49 27.81 -4.04
N GLU A 3 -21.32 26.82 -3.70
CA GLU A 3 -20.92 25.43 -3.47
C GLU A 3 -20.25 24.78 -4.71
N GLU A 4 -20.62 25.25 -5.89
CA GLU A 4 -20.10 24.80 -7.18
C GLU A 4 -18.64 25.25 -7.41
N SER A 5 -18.31 26.48 -7.02
CA SER A 5 -16.94 27.03 -7.04
C SER A 5 -16.00 26.24 -6.10
N ARG A 6 -16.53 25.72 -4.98
CA ARG A 6 -15.77 24.88 -4.03
C ARG A 6 -15.50 23.46 -4.58
N LYS A 7 -16.45 22.88 -5.34
CA LYS A 7 -16.29 21.57 -5.98
C LYS A 7 -15.30 21.60 -7.15
N GLU A 8 -15.27 22.69 -7.92
CA GLU A 8 -14.31 22.89 -9.00
C GLU A 8 -12.87 23.06 -8.50
N GLY A 9 -12.67 23.84 -7.43
CA GLY A 9 -11.37 23.97 -6.75
C GLY A 9 -10.81 22.61 -6.32
N SER A 10 -11.65 21.81 -5.63
CA SER A 10 -11.31 20.46 -5.20
C SER A 10 -10.96 19.51 -6.37
N ARG A 11 -11.59 19.66 -7.55
CA ARG A 11 -11.28 18.82 -8.71
C ARG A 11 -9.96 19.22 -9.38
N LYS A 12 -9.65 20.52 -9.43
CA LYS A 12 -8.39 21.05 -9.98
C LYS A 12 -7.21 20.70 -9.07
N GLU A 13 -7.37 20.81 -7.76
CA GLU A 13 -6.39 20.41 -6.74
C GLU A 13 -6.09 18.91 -6.80
N ARG A 14 -7.12 18.05 -6.86
CA ARG A 14 -6.93 16.60 -7.05
C ARG A 14 -6.18 16.26 -8.34
N ARG A 15 -6.44 16.99 -9.43
CA ARG A 15 -5.72 16.80 -10.71
C ARG A 15 -4.26 17.26 -10.64
N ALA A 16 -3.99 18.36 -9.94
CA ALA A 16 -2.64 18.85 -9.72
C ALA A 16 -1.83 17.89 -8.83
N ALA A 17 -2.39 17.43 -7.71
CA ALA A 17 -1.78 16.42 -6.83
C ALA A 17 -1.46 15.12 -7.58
N ARG A 18 -2.35 14.68 -8.48
CA ARG A 18 -2.11 13.50 -9.33
C ARG A 18 -0.97 13.73 -10.35
N LYS A 19 -0.80 14.97 -10.83
CA LYS A 19 0.31 15.36 -11.72
C LYS A 19 1.66 15.39 -10.99
N GLU A 20 1.64 15.68 -9.69
CA GLU A 20 2.80 15.64 -8.79
C GLU A 20 3.10 14.22 -8.26
N GLY A 21 2.29 13.22 -8.64
CA GLY A 21 2.51 11.82 -8.26
C GLY A 21 1.97 11.44 -6.88
N HIS A 22 1.19 12.31 -6.23
CA HIS A 22 0.50 11.96 -5.00
C HIS A 22 -0.65 11.00 -5.27
N LEU A 23 -0.75 9.94 -4.46
CA LEU A 23 -1.82 8.97 -4.51
C LEU A 23 -2.96 9.43 -3.59
N ASP A 24 -4.16 9.62 -4.15
CA ASP A 24 -5.38 9.60 -3.34
C ASP A 24 -5.70 8.16 -2.90
N THR A 25 -6.67 7.98 -2.00
CA THR A 25 -7.01 6.65 -1.47
C THR A 25 -7.32 5.63 -2.58
N THR A 26 -8.04 6.03 -3.63
CA THR A 26 -8.38 5.12 -4.73
C THR A 26 -7.14 4.74 -5.54
N ALA A 27 -6.27 5.71 -5.84
CA ALA A 27 -5.03 5.47 -6.56
C ALA A 27 -4.04 4.64 -5.74
N PHE A 28 -4.04 4.82 -4.42
CA PHE A 28 -3.26 4.02 -3.48
C PHE A 28 -3.69 2.55 -3.52
N LEU A 29 -4.97 2.26 -3.31
CA LEU A 29 -5.52 0.90 -3.33
C LEU A 29 -5.24 0.21 -4.68
N LYS A 30 -5.54 0.89 -5.80
CA LYS A 30 -5.23 0.36 -7.14
C LYS A 30 -3.74 0.10 -7.38
N THR A 31 -2.86 0.78 -6.67
CA THR A 31 -1.42 0.54 -6.76
C THR A 31 -1.03 -0.65 -5.89
N ALA A 32 -1.60 -0.76 -4.68
CA ALA A 32 -1.44 -1.91 -3.81
C ALA A 32 -1.90 -3.21 -4.49
N ASP A 33 -3.06 -3.19 -5.14
CA ASP A 33 -3.63 -4.34 -5.87
C ASP A 33 -2.68 -4.90 -6.92
N LYS A 34 -1.87 -4.06 -7.59
CA LYS A 34 -0.90 -4.53 -8.58
C LYS A 34 0.18 -5.43 -7.98
N PHE A 35 0.56 -5.19 -6.73
CA PHE A 35 1.51 -6.06 -6.03
C PHE A 35 0.86 -7.38 -5.63
N VAL A 36 -0.41 -7.34 -5.21
CA VAL A 36 -1.20 -8.54 -4.90
C VAL A 36 -1.42 -9.38 -6.17
N ASP A 37 -1.77 -8.75 -7.29
CA ASP A 37 -1.90 -9.42 -8.60
C ASP A 37 -0.60 -10.09 -9.04
N LEU A 38 0.54 -9.45 -8.77
CA LEU A 38 1.84 -10.06 -9.04
C LEU A 38 2.06 -11.29 -8.16
N ALA A 39 1.82 -11.19 -6.86
CA ALA A 39 1.91 -12.33 -5.95
C ALA A 39 0.97 -13.47 -6.40
N ASN A 40 -0.27 -13.16 -6.77
CA ASN A 40 -1.24 -14.14 -7.26
C ASN A 40 -0.79 -14.84 -8.56
N ARG A 41 -0.04 -14.16 -9.43
CA ARG A 41 0.58 -14.79 -10.60
C ARG A 41 1.69 -15.75 -10.20
N GLU A 42 2.57 -15.35 -9.29
CA GLU A 42 3.67 -16.21 -8.78
C GLU A 42 3.14 -17.44 -8.03
N ASN A 43 2.02 -17.29 -7.30
CA ASN A 43 1.37 -18.36 -6.54
C ASN A 43 0.87 -19.52 -7.43
N ARG A 44 0.79 -19.32 -8.75
CA ARG A 44 0.45 -20.41 -9.69
C ARG A 44 1.55 -21.47 -9.78
N THR A 45 2.78 -21.11 -9.42
CA THR A 45 3.96 -21.97 -9.53
C THR A 45 4.78 -22.07 -8.25
N VAL A 46 4.55 -21.18 -7.28
CA VAL A 46 5.26 -21.12 -5.98
C VAL A 46 4.28 -21.44 -4.85
N ASN A 47 4.75 -22.17 -3.83
CA ASN A 47 3.94 -22.49 -2.66
C ASN A 47 3.54 -21.22 -1.89
N ALA A 48 2.26 -21.07 -1.55
CA ALA A 48 1.74 -19.91 -0.81
C ALA A 48 2.48 -19.65 0.51
N ASN A 49 2.86 -20.70 1.27
CA ASN A 49 3.60 -20.59 2.54
C ASN A 49 5.00 -19.99 2.36
N GLU A 50 5.63 -20.20 1.20
CA GLU A 50 6.93 -19.61 0.89
C GLU A 50 6.76 -18.23 0.27
N LEU A 51 5.75 -18.08 -0.59
CA LEU A 51 5.49 -16.85 -1.32
C LEU A 51 5.12 -15.68 -0.41
N HIS A 52 4.30 -15.90 0.63
CA HIS A 52 3.93 -14.80 1.52
C HIS A 52 5.15 -14.29 2.32
N MET A 53 6.08 -15.18 2.68
CA MET A 53 7.35 -14.79 3.32
C MET A 53 8.28 -14.06 2.35
N ALA A 54 8.34 -14.49 1.09
CA ALA A 54 9.07 -13.77 0.04
C ALA A 54 8.49 -12.37 -0.19
N PHE A 55 7.17 -12.22 -0.16
CA PHE A 55 6.50 -10.92 -0.30
C PHE A 55 6.80 -10.00 0.89
N LEU A 56 6.76 -10.51 2.12
CA LEU A 56 7.16 -9.77 3.32
C LEU A 56 8.63 -9.30 3.24
N PHE A 57 9.53 -10.18 2.79
CA PHE A 57 10.94 -9.82 2.59
C PHE A 57 11.12 -8.75 1.51
N ALA A 58 10.38 -8.83 0.40
CA ALA A 58 10.41 -7.83 -0.66
C ALA A 58 9.93 -6.46 -0.15
N ALA A 59 8.84 -6.42 0.62
CA ALA A 59 8.33 -5.21 1.25
C ALA A 59 9.37 -4.58 2.18
N ALA A 60 10.04 -5.39 3.02
CA ALA A 60 11.10 -4.91 3.90
C ALA A 60 12.26 -4.27 3.13
N ARG A 61 12.72 -4.89 2.04
CA ARG A 61 13.79 -4.35 1.18
C ARG A 61 13.42 -3.02 0.55
N TYR A 62 12.19 -2.92 0.02
CA TYR A 62 11.73 -1.68 -0.60
C TYR A 62 11.60 -0.55 0.44
N ASN A 63 11.01 -0.84 1.60
CA ASN A 63 10.87 0.15 2.67
C ASN A 63 12.23 0.61 3.21
N ALA A 64 13.19 -0.30 3.38
CA ALA A 64 14.55 0.05 3.77
C ALA A 64 15.24 0.95 2.73
N TYR A 65 15.07 0.66 1.44
CA TYR A 65 15.56 1.52 0.37
C TYR A 65 14.94 2.93 0.45
N VAL A 66 13.62 3.03 0.58
CA VAL A 66 12.93 4.33 0.69
C VAL A 66 13.40 5.10 1.92
N GLY A 67 13.43 4.46 3.09
CA GLY A 67 13.90 5.08 4.34
C GLY A 67 15.33 5.60 4.23
N LYS A 68 16.24 4.79 3.66
CA LYS A 68 17.65 5.15 3.56
C LYS A 68 17.95 6.19 2.48
N THR A 69 17.33 6.06 1.30
CA THR A 69 17.76 6.82 0.11
C THR A 69 16.88 8.03 -0.19
N ILE A 70 15.58 7.90 0.07
CA ILE A 70 14.59 8.95 -0.24
C ILE A 70 14.37 9.82 0.98
N PHE A 71 14.07 9.21 2.12
CA PHE A 71 13.82 9.94 3.37
C PHE A 71 15.09 10.25 4.15
N LYS A 72 16.18 9.53 3.89
CA LYS A 72 17.47 9.67 4.59
C LYS A 72 17.28 9.69 6.11
N VAL A 73 16.53 8.72 6.62
CA VAL A 73 16.23 8.61 8.05
C VAL A 73 17.53 8.45 8.85
N ASP A 74 17.72 9.30 9.86
CA ASP A 74 18.88 9.21 10.77
C ASP A 74 18.69 8.12 11.84
N GLU A 75 17.50 8.06 12.45
CA GLU A 75 17.14 7.07 13.48
C GLU A 75 16.43 5.86 12.87
N HIS A 76 17.20 4.88 12.36
CA HIS A 76 16.63 3.71 11.69
C HIS A 76 15.66 2.90 12.56
N GLU A 77 15.94 2.69 13.84
CA GLU A 77 15.09 1.89 14.74
C GLU A 77 13.70 2.52 14.94
N LYS A 78 13.63 3.86 15.00
CA LYS A 78 12.36 4.57 15.09
C LYS A 78 11.52 4.37 13.83
N TYR A 79 12.16 4.40 12.65
CA TYR A 79 11.49 4.12 11.38
C TYR A 79 11.03 2.67 11.28
N VAL A 80 11.87 1.71 11.67
CA VAL A 80 11.50 0.28 11.72
C VAL A 80 10.29 0.08 12.64
N THR A 81 10.32 0.65 13.83
CA THR A 81 9.22 0.56 14.80
C THR A 81 7.91 1.09 14.20
N HIS A 82 7.95 2.28 13.61
CA HIS A 82 6.79 2.86 12.93
C HIS A 82 6.25 1.94 11.82
N MET A 83 7.12 1.44 10.93
CA MET A 83 6.71 0.58 9.83
C MET A 83 6.10 -0.75 10.30
N VAL A 84 6.65 -1.35 11.36
CA VAL A 84 6.12 -2.59 11.96
C VAL A 84 4.75 -2.34 12.60
N GLU A 85 4.55 -1.20 13.24
CA GLU A 85 3.25 -0.81 13.79
C GLU A 85 2.20 -0.62 12.69
N GLN A 86 2.55 0.09 11.61
CA GLN A 86 1.66 0.25 10.45
C GLN A 86 1.27 -1.11 9.85
N TYR A 87 2.25 -1.99 9.62
CA TYR A 87 1.99 -3.34 9.10
C TYR A 87 1.09 -4.15 10.02
N ARG A 88 1.37 -4.12 11.33
CA ARG A 88 0.58 -4.85 12.33
C ARG A 88 -0.88 -4.41 12.32
N GLU A 89 -1.12 -3.10 12.24
CA GLU A 89 -2.48 -2.56 12.24
C GLU A 89 -3.23 -2.92 10.95
N MET A 90 -2.61 -2.73 9.78
CA MET A 90 -3.22 -3.12 8.50
C MET A 90 -3.50 -4.63 8.45
N LEU A 91 -2.57 -5.45 8.92
CA LEU A 91 -2.75 -6.90 8.95
C LEU A 91 -3.92 -7.30 9.86
N ARG A 92 -4.04 -6.69 11.05
CA ARG A 92 -5.17 -6.93 11.95
C ARG A 92 -6.50 -6.53 11.34
N GLN A 93 -6.56 -5.37 10.69
CA GLN A 93 -7.76 -4.90 10.02
C GLN A 93 -8.21 -5.87 8.92
N HIS A 94 -7.28 -6.35 8.09
CA HIS A 94 -7.61 -7.31 7.04
C HIS A 94 -7.95 -8.70 7.60
N LEU A 95 -7.31 -9.17 8.66
CA LEU A 95 -7.69 -10.44 9.30
C LEU A 95 -9.06 -10.39 9.98
N ALA A 96 -9.53 -9.20 10.36
CA ALA A 96 -10.86 -8.98 10.90
C ALA A 96 -11.92 -8.70 9.81
N ASP A 97 -11.52 -8.74 8.52
CA ASP A 97 -12.43 -8.55 7.40
C ASP A 97 -13.06 -9.89 7.00
N ASP A 98 -14.31 -10.07 7.40
CA ASP A 98 -15.10 -11.28 7.11
C ASP A 98 -15.25 -11.54 5.60
N SER A 99 -15.00 -10.56 4.72
CA SER A 99 -15.04 -10.76 3.27
C SER A 99 -13.92 -11.66 2.74
N LEU A 100 -12.86 -11.90 3.53
CA LEU A 100 -11.80 -12.85 3.20
C LEU A 100 -12.19 -14.32 3.43
N GLU A 101 -13.30 -14.61 4.11
CA GLU A 101 -13.78 -15.98 4.36
C GLU A 101 -14.51 -16.58 3.14
N ALA A 102 -14.91 -15.76 2.18
CA ALA A 102 -15.53 -16.21 0.93
C ALA A 102 -14.46 -16.47 -0.15
N PRO A 103 -14.48 -17.63 -0.84
CA PRO A 103 -13.55 -17.85 -1.95
C PRO A 103 -13.78 -16.79 -3.04
N PRO A 104 -12.71 -16.33 -3.73
CA PRO A 104 -12.87 -15.38 -4.82
C PRO A 104 -13.81 -15.98 -5.87
N GLN A 105 -14.91 -15.29 -6.15
CA GLN A 105 -15.85 -15.68 -7.21
C GLN A 105 -15.07 -15.74 -8.53
N SER A 106 -15.19 -16.90 -9.19
CA SER A 106 -14.44 -17.31 -10.39
C SER A 106 -14.76 -16.45 -11.61
#